data_AF-A0A7C4QXT5-F1
#
_entry.id   AF-A0A7C4QXT5-F1
#
_cell.length_a   1.000
_cell.length_b   1.000
_cell.length_c   1.000
_cell.angle_alpha   90.00
_cell.angle_beta   90.00
_cell.angle_gamma   90.00
#
_symmetry.space_group_name_H-M   'P 1'
#
loop_
_entity.id
_entity.type
_entity.pdbx_description
1 polymer ?
#
loop_
_entity_poly.entity_id
_entity_poly.type
_entity_poly.pdbx_seq_one_letter_code
_entity_poly.pdbx_strand_id
1 'polypeptide(L)'
;MARRTLWFMGVALAVGMVGFALPGRASETRMAMRIFFQDEDAQTLKWADVPAGGTAVGVVADVPGFPRLDTERQSLVQMAAASGLLMVGVRDDDDGNFQSGWVLVDTGVEAEDHGDHSHWRYVRPPRVRAVQLDTQQGNPAHLYCYDGVFYLANDQKSGFTRLDPGSISPADDAAAIRQKSRFISGGGGHITLAVHNRSLAFATWIDREGPNKGRVDIAALSPAGAPAAVGSIYLPTGGLHGATACQGKVFLAPADGICWINVNLPLPLDPKLLAIHHVALGRVDDKPLRTGAFHTLGKHVGFVTGAGKHAAVCFVDASQSQLDLIRVPLKMADDNRPTGPALVQPRKGPPLAFVFHDHPADVEAPNRLTIVELDPNRDGSWKDARIAQELDVGKSRVVGHSGHHHVDFDADGRYAVFTNPGDGTLVLMDLVRRSVLAEARVGGAPSQIVAVGGRATKD
;
A
#
# COMPACT_ATOMS: atom_id res chain seq x y z
N MET A 1 83.99 -56.46 32.10
CA MET A 1 83.14 -57.64 32.37
C MET A 1 81.70 -57.16 32.57
N ALA A 2 80.75 -57.92 32.03
CA ALA A 2 79.29 -57.83 32.18
C ALA A 2 78.58 -56.57 31.65
N ARG A 3 78.07 -56.69 30.41
CA ARG A 3 76.93 -55.91 29.89
C ARG A 3 75.66 -56.29 30.66
N ARG A 4 74.86 -55.32 31.08
CA ARG A 4 73.42 -55.48 31.35
C ARG A 4 72.65 -54.35 30.69
N THR A 5 71.88 -54.75 29.68
CA THR A 5 70.90 -53.95 28.95
C THR A 5 69.64 -53.86 29.81
N LEU A 6 69.21 -52.65 30.18
CA LEU A 6 67.89 -52.41 30.77
C LEU A 6 67.06 -51.58 29.78
N TRP A 7 65.94 -52.16 29.35
CA TRP A 7 64.89 -51.49 28.60
C TRP A 7 64.02 -50.68 29.58
N PHE A 8 63.88 -49.37 29.36
CA PHE A 8 62.86 -48.55 30.01
C PHE A 8 61.82 -48.14 28.95
N MET A 9 60.60 -48.66 29.09
CA MET A 9 59.41 -48.15 28.41
C MET A 9 59.02 -46.81 29.05
N GLY A 10 59.11 -45.72 28.29
CA GLY A 10 58.53 -44.43 28.65
C GLY A 10 57.06 -44.38 28.26
N VAL A 11 56.19 -44.23 29.26
CA VAL A 11 54.77 -43.89 29.08
C VAL A 11 54.68 -42.39 28.78
N ALA A 12 54.25 -42.03 27.56
CA ALA A 12 53.98 -40.64 27.20
C ALA A 12 52.57 -40.26 27.70
N LEU A 13 52.51 -39.30 28.62
CA LEU A 13 51.27 -38.69 29.11
C LEU A 13 50.76 -37.70 28.06
N ALA A 14 49.68 -38.03 27.35
CA ALA A 14 49.01 -37.11 26.44
C ALA A 14 48.15 -36.12 27.26
N VAL A 15 48.62 -34.88 27.39
CA VAL A 15 47.83 -33.76 27.92
C VAL A 15 46.85 -33.32 26.84
N GLY A 16 45.59 -33.71 26.98
CA GLY A 16 44.50 -33.21 26.14
C GLY A 16 44.28 -31.72 26.39
N MET A 17 44.65 -30.88 25.42
CA MET A 17 44.19 -29.49 25.40
C MET A 17 42.69 -29.47 25.12
N VAL A 18 41.89 -29.26 26.16
CA VAL A 18 40.49 -28.86 26.02
C VAL A 18 40.50 -27.44 25.48
N GLY A 19 40.34 -27.31 24.15
CA GLY A 19 40.09 -26.03 23.51
C GLY A 19 38.73 -25.52 23.95
N PHE A 20 38.72 -24.54 24.86
CA PHE A 20 37.53 -23.74 25.11
C PHE A 20 37.24 -22.91 23.86
N ALA A 21 36.33 -23.41 23.02
CA ALA A 21 35.71 -22.59 21.99
C ALA A 21 34.97 -21.46 22.71
N LEU A 22 35.45 -20.23 22.54
CA LEU A 22 34.71 -19.04 22.94
C LEU A 22 33.31 -19.14 22.32
N PRO A 23 32.22 -18.89 23.07
CA PRO A 23 30.89 -18.85 22.50
C PRO A 23 30.89 -17.82 21.38
N GLY A 24 30.73 -18.29 20.14
CA GLY A 24 30.58 -17.41 18.99
C GLY A 24 29.43 -16.46 19.29
N ARG A 25 29.69 -15.14 19.21
CA ARG A 25 28.62 -14.14 19.24
C ARG A 25 27.55 -14.60 18.26
N ALA A 26 26.36 -14.91 18.77
CA ALA A 26 25.20 -15.14 17.91
C ALA A 26 25.12 -13.92 16.99
N SER A 27 25.30 -14.15 15.69
CA SER A 27 25.14 -13.09 14.69
C SER A 27 23.74 -12.55 14.89
N GLU A 28 23.60 -11.29 15.30
CA GLU A 28 22.30 -10.64 15.34
C GLU A 28 21.63 -10.84 13.98
N THR A 29 20.44 -11.41 14.00
CA THR A 29 19.64 -11.62 12.80
C THR A 29 19.30 -10.25 12.25
N ARG A 30 19.99 -9.85 11.19
CA ARG A 30 19.67 -8.63 10.45
C ARG A 30 18.25 -8.76 9.90
N MET A 31 17.56 -7.63 9.72
CA MET A 31 16.22 -7.59 9.13
C MET A 31 16.25 -7.15 7.67
N ALA A 32 15.28 -7.60 6.88
CA ALA A 32 15.03 -7.17 5.50
C ALA A 32 13.89 -6.16 5.41
N MET A 33 12.83 -6.35 6.20
CA MET A 33 11.68 -5.46 6.32
C MET A 33 10.91 -5.79 7.61
N ARG A 34 10.06 -4.86 8.05
CA ARG A 34 8.98 -5.13 9.00
C ARG A 34 7.68 -5.05 8.25
N ILE A 35 6.80 -6.01 8.46
CA ILE A 35 5.48 -6.04 7.84
C ILE A 35 4.41 -5.76 8.89
N PHE A 36 3.39 -5.02 8.48
CA PHE A 36 2.15 -4.79 9.22
C PHE A 36 1.02 -5.31 8.37
N PHE A 37 0.05 -6.00 8.95
CA PHE A 37 -1.13 -6.45 8.23
C PHE A 37 -2.37 -6.40 9.12
N GLN A 38 -3.51 -6.14 8.49
CA GLN A 38 -4.80 -6.16 9.16
C GLN A 38 -5.33 -7.59 9.18
N ASP A 39 -5.93 -7.99 10.30
CA ASP A 39 -6.70 -9.22 10.40
C ASP A 39 -8.19 -8.86 10.48
N GLU A 40 -8.93 -9.11 9.40
CA GLU A 40 -10.34 -8.74 9.27
C GLU A 40 -11.25 -9.53 10.23
N ASP A 41 -10.87 -10.75 10.62
CA ASP A 41 -11.72 -11.54 11.51
C ASP A 41 -11.66 -10.99 12.94
N ALA A 42 -10.47 -10.56 13.36
CA ALA A 42 -10.24 -10.02 14.70
C ALA A 42 -10.31 -8.48 14.77
N GLN A 43 -10.42 -7.80 13.62
CA GLN A 43 -10.38 -6.34 13.48
C GLN A 43 -9.20 -5.72 14.26
N THR A 44 -8.02 -6.31 14.07
CA THR A 44 -6.78 -5.92 14.76
C THR A 44 -5.63 -5.70 13.77
N LEU A 45 -4.59 -5.00 14.22
CA LEU A 45 -3.35 -4.80 13.50
C LEU A 45 -2.27 -5.75 14.03
N LYS A 46 -1.71 -6.55 13.12
CA LYS A 46 -0.61 -7.49 13.39
C LYS A 46 0.67 -7.01 12.74
N TRP A 47 1.80 -7.50 13.22
CA TRP A 47 3.11 -7.22 12.64
C TRP A 47 4.05 -8.42 12.79
N ALA A 48 5.07 -8.45 11.93
CA ALA A 48 6.18 -9.39 12.00
C ALA A 48 7.43 -8.78 11.37
N ASP A 49 8.61 -9.25 11.79
CA ASP A 49 9.86 -8.93 11.11
C ASP A 49 10.22 -10.02 10.09
N VAL A 50 10.75 -9.62 8.95
CA VAL A 50 11.31 -10.54 7.94
C VAL A 50 12.83 -10.50 8.06
N PRO A 51 13.50 -11.62 8.41
CA PRO A 51 14.95 -11.68 8.55
C PRO A 51 15.66 -11.47 7.20
N ALA A 52 16.86 -10.90 7.26
CA ALA A 52 17.72 -10.76 6.10
C ALA A 52 18.05 -12.13 5.51
N GLY A 53 17.82 -12.28 4.21
CA GLY A 53 17.80 -13.57 3.53
C GLY A 53 16.41 -13.85 2.95
N GLY A 54 15.35 -13.35 3.58
CA GLY A 54 13.98 -13.43 3.07
C GLY A 54 13.48 -14.88 2.97
N THR A 55 13.91 -15.75 3.88
CA THR A 55 13.57 -17.18 3.84
C THR A 55 12.34 -17.55 4.65
N ALA A 56 11.79 -16.61 5.45
CA ALA A 56 10.61 -16.82 6.26
C ALA A 56 10.00 -15.48 6.66
N VAL A 57 8.72 -15.49 7.04
CA VAL A 57 8.12 -14.43 7.86
C VAL A 57 8.41 -14.77 9.33
N GLY A 58 8.82 -13.79 10.12
CA GLY A 58 9.08 -13.96 11.55
C GLY A 58 7.82 -14.23 12.36
N VAL A 59 7.99 -14.25 13.69
CA VAL A 59 6.86 -14.46 14.60
C VAL A 59 5.88 -13.29 14.49
N VAL A 60 4.61 -13.62 14.22
CA VAL A 60 3.51 -12.66 14.18
C VAL A 60 3.09 -12.29 15.60
N ALA A 61 2.89 -10.99 15.83
CA ALA A 61 2.35 -10.46 17.07
C ALA A 61 1.31 -9.35 16.79
N ASP A 62 0.41 -9.12 17.75
CA ASP A 62 -0.45 -7.93 17.71
C ASP A 62 0.37 -6.67 18.01
N VAL A 63 -0.03 -5.53 17.46
CA VAL A 63 0.61 -4.24 17.76
C VAL A 63 0.23 -3.80 19.18
N PRO A 64 1.21 -3.61 20.11
CA PRO A 64 0.92 -3.19 21.47
C PRO A 64 0.14 -1.87 21.54
N GLY A 65 -0.96 -1.90 22.30
CA GLY A 65 -1.83 -0.74 22.52
C GLY A 65 -2.84 -0.48 21.40
N PHE A 66 -2.91 -1.33 20.37
CA PHE A 66 -3.98 -1.24 19.37
C PHE A 66 -5.35 -1.39 20.07
N PRO A 67 -6.33 -0.49 19.79
CA PRO A 67 -7.62 -0.55 20.47
C PRO A 67 -8.34 -1.85 20.13
N ARG A 68 -9.05 -2.42 21.11
CA ARG A 68 -9.99 -3.51 20.87
C ARG A 68 -11.22 -2.93 20.19
N LEU A 69 -11.40 -3.24 18.91
CA LEU A 69 -12.57 -2.81 18.14
C LEU A 69 -13.77 -3.72 18.44
N ASP A 70 -14.96 -3.17 18.27
CA ASP A 70 -16.21 -3.93 18.25
C ASP A 70 -16.36 -4.55 16.86
N THR A 71 -16.09 -5.85 16.71
CA THR A 71 -16.09 -6.55 15.41
C THR A 71 -17.45 -6.61 14.73
N GLU A 72 -18.54 -6.36 15.46
CA GLU A 72 -19.89 -6.30 14.88
C GLU A 72 -20.20 -4.91 14.32
N ARG A 73 -19.53 -3.88 14.85
CA ARG A 73 -19.85 -2.48 14.58
C ARG A 73 -18.76 -1.69 13.89
N GLN A 74 -17.52 -2.17 13.94
CA GLN A 74 -16.35 -1.49 13.43
C GLN A 74 -15.58 -2.40 12.50
N SER A 75 -15.03 -1.81 11.45
CA SER A 75 -14.10 -2.48 10.55
C SER A 75 -12.87 -1.61 10.26
N LEU A 76 -11.75 -2.26 10.03
CA LEU A 76 -10.55 -1.65 9.48
C LEU A 76 -10.79 -1.33 8.00
N VAL A 77 -10.23 -0.22 7.54
CA VAL A 77 -10.24 0.14 6.12
C VAL A 77 -8.81 0.12 5.59
N GLN A 78 -8.37 1.12 4.84
CA GLN A 78 -6.99 1.19 4.35
C GLN A 78 -5.99 1.59 5.45
N MET A 79 -4.73 1.27 5.23
CA MET A 79 -3.59 1.74 6.02
C MET A 79 -2.44 2.19 5.11
N ALA A 80 -1.61 3.12 5.61
CA ALA A 80 -0.48 3.65 4.86
C ALA A 80 0.64 4.07 5.82
N ALA A 81 1.90 3.92 5.38
CA ALA A 81 3.07 4.31 6.16
C ALA A 81 3.78 5.53 5.56
N ALA A 82 4.29 6.39 6.44
CA ALA A 82 5.13 7.54 6.09
C ALA A 82 5.95 8.00 7.31
N SER A 83 7.22 8.36 7.09
CA SER A 83 8.12 8.90 8.12
C SER A 83 8.17 8.07 9.42
N GLY A 84 8.28 6.74 9.30
CA GLY A 84 8.31 5.83 10.47
C GLY A 84 7.00 5.69 11.23
N LEU A 85 5.91 6.25 10.70
CA LEU A 85 4.56 6.13 11.26
C LEU A 85 3.66 5.36 10.28
N LEU A 86 2.68 4.64 10.82
CA LEU A 86 1.63 3.93 10.10
C LEU A 86 0.29 4.46 10.60
N MET A 87 -0.56 4.93 9.68
CA MET A 87 -1.96 5.27 9.98
C MET A 87 -2.85 4.13 9.51
N VAL A 88 -3.81 3.75 10.36
CA VAL A 88 -4.85 2.77 10.08
C VAL A 88 -6.21 3.45 10.23
N GLY A 89 -7.04 3.40 9.19
CA GLY A 89 -8.41 3.89 9.26
C GLY A 89 -9.34 2.85 9.92
N VAL A 90 -10.32 3.34 10.65
CA VAL A 90 -11.40 2.56 11.27
C VAL A 90 -12.72 3.18 10.88
N ARG A 91 -13.66 2.37 10.43
CA ARG A 91 -15.02 2.77 10.07
C ARG A 91 -16.04 2.06 10.95
N ASP A 92 -17.26 2.56 10.95
CA ASP A 92 -18.37 1.98 11.69
C ASP A 92 -19.59 1.65 10.81
N ASP A 93 -20.49 0.86 11.39
CA ASP A 93 -21.73 0.37 10.81
C ASP A 93 -22.89 1.39 10.84
N ASP A 94 -22.70 2.53 11.50
CA ASP A 94 -23.70 3.57 11.77
C ASP A 94 -23.28 4.93 11.18
N ASP A 95 -22.66 4.89 10.00
CA ASP A 95 -22.32 6.07 9.20
C ASP A 95 -21.59 7.18 9.97
N GLY A 96 -20.65 6.80 10.85
CA GLY A 96 -19.81 7.76 11.55
C GLY A 96 -20.34 8.12 12.94
N ASN A 97 -21.48 7.55 13.34
CA ASN A 97 -22.10 7.81 14.63
C ASN A 97 -21.57 6.88 15.74
N PHE A 98 -20.60 6.01 15.44
CA PHE A 98 -20.00 5.12 16.42
C PHE A 98 -18.48 4.97 16.27
N GLN A 99 -17.69 5.73 17.03
CA GLN A 99 -16.25 5.50 17.24
C GLN A 99 -15.42 5.18 15.96
N SER A 100 -15.70 5.80 14.82
CA SER A 100 -14.85 5.69 13.64
C SER A 100 -13.72 6.73 13.65
N GLY A 101 -12.71 6.54 12.81
CA GLY A 101 -11.55 7.43 12.75
C GLY A 101 -10.26 6.74 12.38
N TRP A 102 -9.21 6.97 13.19
CA TRP A 102 -7.88 6.47 12.90
C TRP A 102 -7.07 6.08 14.13
N VAL A 103 -6.13 5.17 13.91
CA VAL A 103 -5.09 4.75 14.84
C VAL A 103 -3.74 5.05 14.22
N LEU A 104 -2.85 5.72 14.96
CA LEU A 104 -1.49 6.03 14.51
C LEU A 104 -0.47 5.21 15.30
N VAL A 105 0.40 4.51 14.59
CA VAL A 105 1.39 3.57 15.10
C VAL A 105 2.79 4.06 14.75
N ASP A 106 3.68 4.10 15.73
CA ASP A 106 5.13 4.17 15.53
C ASP A 106 5.61 2.78 15.10
N THR A 107 6.18 2.68 13.89
CA THR A 107 6.57 1.39 13.31
C THR A 107 7.79 0.81 14.01
N GLY A 108 8.55 1.63 14.76
CA GLY A 108 9.83 1.26 15.34
C GLY A 108 10.94 1.03 14.31
N VAL A 109 10.72 1.44 13.05
CA VAL A 109 11.69 1.39 11.96
C VAL A 109 12.13 2.81 11.61
N GLU A 110 13.43 3.04 11.62
CA GLU A 110 14.04 4.34 11.32
C GLU A 110 14.84 4.24 10.01
N ALA A 111 14.78 5.33 9.25
CA ALA A 111 15.49 5.49 7.98
C ALA A 111 16.40 6.71 8.07
N GLU A 112 17.66 6.55 7.70
CA GLU A 112 18.58 7.65 7.46
C GLU A 112 18.85 7.72 5.96
N ASP A 113 18.34 8.76 5.31
CA ASP A 113 18.40 8.94 3.86
C ASP A 113 19.74 9.56 3.43
N HIS A 114 20.37 8.96 2.43
CA HIS A 114 21.61 9.42 1.78
C HIS A 114 21.38 9.86 0.33
N GLY A 115 20.12 9.92 -0.12
CA GLY A 115 19.69 10.38 -1.45
C GLY A 115 19.56 9.26 -2.48
N ASP A 116 20.57 8.38 -2.61
CA ASP A 116 20.53 7.22 -3.52
C ASP A 116 20.19 5.90 -2.79
N HIS A 117 20.25 5.90 -1.45
CA HIS A 117 19.85 4.79 -0.60
C HIS A 117 19.50 5.29 0.81
N SER A 118 18.89 4.42 1.62
CA SER A 118 18.68 4.66 3.04
C SER A 118 19.38 3.60 3.89
N HIS A 119 19.86 4.01 5.06
CA HIS A 119 20.24 3.11 6.13
C HIS A 119 19.02 2.82 7.00
N TRP A 120 18.69 1.55 7.16
CA TRP A 120 17.50 1.10 7.89
C TRP A 120 17.87 0.52 9.24
N ARG A 121 17.18 0.97 10.29
CA ARG A 121 17.34 0.47 11.67
C ARG A 121 15.99 0.02 12.24
N TYR A 122 15.99 -1.13 12.90
CA TYR A 122 14.80 -1.74 13.53
C TYR A 122 14.93 -1.60 15.04
N VAL A 123 14.78 -0.36 15.52
CA VAL A 123 15.27 0.06 16.84
C VAL A 123 14.38 -0.40 18.01
N ARG A 124 13.10 -0.66 17.76
CA ARG A 124 12.13 -1.07 18.80
C ARG A 124 10.93 -1.80 18.19
N PRO A 125 10.14 -2.55 18.98
CA PRO A 125 8.82 -3.01 18.56
C PRO A 125 7.88 -1.84 18.25
N PRO A 126 6.87 -2.02 17.37
CA PRO A 126 5.90 -0.98 17.10
C PRO A 126 5.02 -0.69 18.32
N ARG A 127 4.40 0.48 18.34
CA ARG A 127 3.48 0.89 19.41
C ARG A 127 2.48 1.93 18.92
N VAL A 128 1.28 1.92 19.48
CA VAL A 128 0.32 3.02 19.26
C VAL A 128 0.83 4.32 19.87
N ARG A 129 0.78 5.40 19.08
CA ARG A 129 1.14 6.77 19.50
C ARG A 129 -0.08 7.63 19.77
N ALA A 130 -1.13 7.46 18.98
CA ALA A 130 -2.37 8.21 19.12
C ALA A 130 -3.55 7.41 18.55
N VAL A 131 -4.72 7.65 19.13
CA VAL A 131 -6.01 7.12 18.68
C VAL A 131 -6.99 8.27 18.64
N GLN A 132 -7.77 8.34 17.57
CA GLN A 132 -8.91 9.24 17.44
C GLN A 132 -10.08 8.46 16.83
N LEU A 133 -10.85 7.82 17.70
CA LEU A 133 -12.05 7.06 17.38
C LEU A 133 -13.23 7.73 18.07
N ASP A 134 -14.04 8.46 17.31
CA ASP A 134 -15.12 9.29 17.83
C ASP A 134 -16.18 9.52 16.75
N THR A 135 -17.29 10.17 17.11
CA THR A 135 -18.38 10.48 16.16
C THR A 135 -18.09 11.69 15.27
N GLN A 136 -16.87 12.24 15.36
CA GLN A 136 -16.48 13.42 14.62
C GLN A 136 -15.63 13.11 13.38
N GLN A 137 -15.29 11.85 13.11
CA GLN A 137 -14.44 11.50 11.98
C GLN A 137 -15.21 11.18 10.68
N GLY A 138 -16.54 11.03 10.72
CA GLY A 138 -17.35 10.98 9.49
C GLY A 138 -17.18 9.71 8.65
N ASN A 139 -17.11 8.55 9.31
CA ASN A 139 -17.03 7.22 8.73
C ASN A 139 -15.96 7.06 7.63
N PRO A 140 -14.68 6.93 8.01
CA PRO A 140 -13.62 6.83 7.03
C PRO A 140 -13.73 5.64 6.08
N ALA A 141 -13.46 5.83 4.79
CA ALA A 141 -13.47 4.72 3.82
C ALA A 141 -12.13 4.48 3.14
N HIS A 142 -11.38 5.55 2.85
CA HIS A 142 -10.11 5.48 2.16
C HIS A 142 -9.03 6.26 2.90
N LEU A 143 -7.80 5.76 2.83
CA LEU A 143 -6.62 6.43 3.34
C LEU A 143 -5.60 6.58 2.21
N TYR A 144 -5.17 7.81 1.99
CA TYR A 144 -4.16 8.15 1.00
C TYR A 144 -2.89 8.65 1.66
N CYS A 145 -1.75 8.38 1.04
CA CYS A 145 -0.47 8.96 1.41
C CYS A 145 0.13 9.66 0.18
N TYR A 146 0.25 10.98 0.25
CA TYR A 146 0.87 11.79 -0.80
C TYR A 146 1.98 12.64 -0.18
N ASP A 147 3.17 12.60 -0.78
CA ASP A 147 4.35 13.35 -0.33
C ASP A 147 4.63 13.18 1.19
N GLY A 148 4.46 11.94 1.68
CA GLY A 148 4.65 11.59 3.09
C GLY A 148 3.59 12.12 4.06
N VAL A 149 2.45 12.61 3.56
CA VAL A 149 1.32 13.13 4.37
C VAL A 149 0.11 12.23 4.23
N PHE A 150 -0.57 11.95 5.34
CA PHE A 150 -1.79 11.16 5.37
C PHE A 150 -3.02 12.02 5.09
N TYR A 151 -3.94 11.46 4.30
CA TYR A 151 -5.26 12.02 4.00
C TYR A 151 -6.31 10.93 4.10
N LEU A 152 -7.12 10.99 5.16
CA LEU A 152 -8.19 10.03 5.44
C LEU A 152 -9.52 10.61 4.96
N ALA A 153 -10.17 9.97 4.00
CA ALA A 153 -11.48 10.36 3.48
C ALA A 153 -12.56 10.17 4.54
N ASN A 154 -13.31 11.23 4.86
CA ASN A 154 -14.40 11.23 5.84
C ASN A 154 -15.73 11.33 5.09
N ASP A 155 -16.19 10.21 4.54
CA ASP A 155 -17.28 10.11 3.56
C ASP A 155 -18.58 10.81 4.01
N GLN A 156 -18.91 10.70 5.29
CA GLN A 156 -20.15 11.25 5.88
C GLN A 156 -20.02 12.71 6.32
N LYS A 157 -18.82 13.31 6.20
CA LYS A 157 -18.56 14.71 6.54
C LYS A 157 -18.19 15.60 5.36
N SER A 158 -18.23 15.06 4.14
CA SER A 158 -17.90 15.82 2.93
C SER A 158 -16.52 16.48 3.01
N GLY A 159 -15.51 15.69 3.40
CA GLY A 159 -14.14 16.16 3.57
C GLY A 159 -13.20 15.05 3.95
N PHE A 160 -12.00 15.42 4.39
CA PHE A 160 -10.95 14.48 4.75
C PHE A 160 -10.07 15.04 5.86
N THR A 161 -9.54 14.13 6.68
CA THR A 161 -8.55 14.45 7.72
C THR A 161 -7.15 14.41 7.13
N ARG A 162 -6.41 15.51 7.22
CA ARG A 162 -4.98 15.62 6.93
C ARG A 162 -4.17 15.44 8.21
N LEU A 163 -3.15 14.59 8.19
CA LEU A 163 -2.12 14.52 9.24
C LEU A 163 -0.74 14.41 8.60
N ASP A 164 0.20 15.20 9.08
CA ASP A 164 1.57 15.27 8.57
C ASP A 164 2.54 14.57 9.54
N PRO A 165 2.95 13.32 9.26
CA PRO A 165 3.93 12.58 10.05
C PRO A 165 5.21 13.34 10.33
N GLY A 166 5.71 14.13 9.36
CA GLY A 166 6.95 14.90 9.53
C GLY A 166 6.83 16.04 10.55
N SER A 167 5.60 16.40 10.94
CA SER A 167 5.35 17.37 12.01
C SER A 167 5.33 16.77 13.41
N ILE A 168 5.36 15.43 13.54
CA ILE A 168 5.24 14.72 14.82
C ILE A 168 6.62 14.45 15.41
N SER A 169 6.87 14.93 16.63
CA SER A 169 8.11 14.70 17.36
C SER A 169 8.06 13.42 18.20
N PRO A 170 9.20 12.84 18.57
CA PRO A 170 9.25 11.75 19.56
C PRO A 170 8.66 12.13 20.93
N ALA A 171 8.69 13.43 21.29
CA ALA A 171 8.18 13.94 22.57
C ALA A 171 6.68 14.22 22.56
N ASP A 172 6.03 14.25 21.39
CA ASP A 172 4.60 14.49 21.30
C ASP A 172 3.82 13.32 21.91
N ASP A 173 2.93 13.66 22.85
CA ASP A 173 1.93 12.75 23.38
C ASP A 173 0.72 12.60 22.43
N ALA A 174 -0.22 11.72 22.80
CA ALA A 174 -1.40 11.45 22.00
C ALA A 174 -2.29 12.70 21.80
N ALA A 175 -2.36 13.62 22.77
CA ALA A 175 -3.18 14.81 22.67
C ALA A 175 -2.56 15.83 21.69
N ALA A 176 -1.24 16.03 21.79
CA ALA A 176 -0.49 16.88 20.86
C ALA A 176 -0.58 16.36 19.41
N ILE A 177 -0.52 15.03 19.21
CA ILE A 177 -0.68 14.43 17.87
C ILE A 177 -2.08 14.67 17.31
N ARG A 178 -3.15 14.45 18.09
CA ARG A 178 -4.53 14.76 17.65
C ARG A 178 -4.70 16.23 17.31
N GLN A 179 -4.06 17.13 18.06
CA GLN A 179 -4.07 18.55 17.74
C GLN A 179 -3.29 18.91 16.47
N LYS A 180 -2.61 17.98 15.80
CA LYS A 180 -1.97 18.19 14.49
C LYS A 180 -2.81 17.65 13.32
N SER A 181 -3.83 16.84 13.58
CA SER A 181 -4.78 16.42 12.55
C SER A 181 -5.73 17.58 12.21
N ARG A 182 -6.04 17.76 10.92
CA ARG A 182 -6.89 18.86 10.45
C ARG A 182 -7.91 18.35 9.46
N PHE A 183 -9.17 18.75 9.68
CA PHE A 183 -10.22 18.52 8.70
C PHE A 183 -10.11 19.52 7.55
N ILE A 184 -10.37 19.02 6.34
CA ILE A 184 -10.42 19.80 5.11
C ILE A 184 -11.71 19.42 4.38
N SER A 185 -12.53 20.41 4.07
CA SER A 185 -13.80 20.20 3.37
C SER A 185 -13.57 19.93 1.87
N GLY A 186 -14.31 18.97 1.31
CA GLY A 186 -14.31 18.64 -0.11
C GLY A 186 -14.69 17.17 -0.40
N GLY A 187 -15.41 16.94 -1.48
CA GLY A 187 -15.93 15.62 -1.86
C GLY A 187 -17.13 15.20 -1.01
N GLY A 188 -17.71 14.04 -1.29
CA GLY A 188 -18.78 13.48 -0.45
C GLY A 188 -19.26 12.08 -0.82
N GLY A 189 -19.84 11.38 0.16
CA GLY A 189 -20.51 10.08 0.02
C GLY A 189 -19.57 8.88 -0.10
N HIS A 190 -18.59 8.96 -1.01
CA HIS A 190 -17.49 8.00 -1.15
C HIS A 190 -16.30 8.70 -1.80
N ILE A 191 -15.42 9.25 -0.97
CA ILE A 191 -14.42 10.22 -1.41
C ILE A 191 -13.17 9.49 -1.88
N THR A 192 -12.80 9.74 -3.14
CA THR A 192 -11.46 9.48 -3.64
C THR A 192 -10.68 10.77 -3.79
N LEU A 193 -9.36 10.69 -3.61
CA LEU A 193 -8.53 11.88 -3.45
C LEU A 193 -7.25 11.81 -4.30
N ALA A 194 -6.99 12.90 -5.02
CA ALA A 194 -5.67 13.19 -5.57
C ALA A 194 -5.10 14.43 -4.88
N VAL A 195 -3.85 14.37 -4.42
CA VAL A 195 -3.14 15.52 -3.85
C VAL A 195 -1.96 15.88 -4.74
N HIS A 196 -1.87 17.16 -5.10
CA HIS A 196 -0.79 17.69 -5.92
C HIS A 196 0.09 18.64 -5.10
N ASN A 197 1.40 18.34 -5.06
CA ASN A 197 2.45 19.17 -4.48
C ASN A 197 2.13 19.66 -3.05
N ARG A 198 1.51 18.82 -2.21
CA ARG A 198 1.07 19.16 -0.83
C ARG A 198 0.21 20.43 -0.70
N SER A 199 -0.31 20.97 -1.80
CA SER A 199 -0.90 22.32 -1.85
C SER A 199 -2.33 22.32 -2.35
N LEU A 200 -2.70 21.36 -3.20
CA LEU A 200 -4.05 21.19 -3.71
C LEU A 200 -4.52 19.75 -3.54
N ALA A 201 -5.77 19.59 -3.14
CA ALA A 201 -6.48 18.32 -3.13
C ALA A 201 -7.67 18.38 -4.09
N PHE A 202 -7.90 17.27 -4.78
CA PHE A 202 -9.03 17.05 -5.68
C PHE A 202 -9.86 15.90 -5.11
N ALA A 203 -10.97 16.24 -4.46
CA ALA A 203 -11.82 15.32 -3.71
C ALA A 203 -13.11 15.04 -4.49
N THR A 204 -13.42 13.77 -4.72
CA THR A 204 -14.51 13.36 -5.60
C THR A 204 -15.86 13.26 -4.90
N TRP A 205 -16.92 13.44 -5.67
CA TRP A 205 -18.28 13.05 -5.31
C TRP A 205 -18.70 11.77 -6.05
N ILE A 206 -19.25 10.80 -5.33
CA ILE A 206 -19.62 9.49 -5.89
C ILE A 206 -20.90 9.52 -6.72
N ASP A 207 -21.69 10.59 -6.61
CA ASP A 207 -22.99 10.73 -7.23
C ASP A 207 -22.95 10.41 -8.74
N ARG A 208 -23.83 9.51 -9.16
CA ARG A 208 -24.02 9.18 -10.58
C ARG A 208 -24.94 10.18 -11.27
N GLU A 209 -25.87 10.77 -10.52
CA GLU A 209 -26.90 11.68 -10.99
C GLU A 209 -27.09 12.84 -10.00
N GLY A 210 -27.84 13.87 -10.40
CA GLY A 210 -28.11 15.03 -9.54
C GLY A 210 -27.00 16.09 -9.52
N PRO A 211 -27.05 17.04 -8.57
CA PRO A 211 -26.21 18.25 -8.59
C PRO A 211 -24.71 17.98 -8.34
N ASN A 212 -24.37 16.81 -7.78
CA ASN A 212 -22.98 16.40 -7.55
C ASN A 212 -22.46 15.43 -8.62
N LYS A 213 -23.26 15.12 -9.66
CA LYS A 213 -22.82 14.26 -10.77
C LYS A 213 -21.56 14.82 -11.40
N GLY A 214 -20.49 14.02 -11.39
CA GLY A 214 -19.22 14.40 -12.01
C GLY A 214 -18.40 15.39 -11.18
N ARG A 215 -18.89 15.81 -10.01
CA ARG A 215 -18.28 16.90 -9.24
C ARG A 215 -16.97 16.46 -8.60
N VAL A 216 -15.96 17.33 -8.70
CA VAL A 216 -14.70 17.23 -7.96
C VAL A 216 -14.45 18.57 -7.29
N ASP A 217 -14.34 18.55 -5.97
CA ASP A 217 -13.97 19.73 -5.20
C ASP A 217 -12.46 19.90 -5.18
N ILE A 218 -12.02 21.14 -5.30
CA ILE A 218 -10.63 21.54 -5.21
C ILE A 218 -10.44 22.22 -3.85
N ALA A 219 -9.55 21.72 -3.01
CA ALA A 219 -9.26 22.30 -1.71
C ALA A 219 -7.79 22.74 -1.65
N ALA A 220 -7.56 23.95 -1.15
CA ALA A 220 -6.22 24.41 -0.79
C ALA A 220 -5.78 23.73 0.50
N LEU A 221 -4.60 23.11 0.48
CA LEU A 221 -4.05 22.41 1.62
C LEU A 221 -3.21 23.36 2.47
N SER A 222 -3.51 23.41 3.76
CA SER A 222 -2.71 24.14 4.74
C SER A 222 -2.63 23.37 6.06
N PRO A 223 -1.59 23.59 6.88
CA PRO A 223 -1.53 23.07 8.25
C PRO A 223 -2.64 23.60 9.17
N ALA A 224 -3.35 24.66 8.78
CA ALA A 224 -4.50 25.17 9.52
C ALA A 224 -5.82 24.46 9.13
N GLY A 225 -5.80 23.58 8.14
CA GLY A 225 -6.99 23.01 7.51
C GLY A 225 -7.56 23.93 6.41
N ALA A 226 -8.72 23.56 5.89
CA ALA A 226 -9.46 24.38 4.92
C ALA A 226 -10.97 24.16 5.13
N PRO A 227 -11.70 25.17 5.64
CA PRO A 227 -13.12 25.00 5.99
C PRO A 227 -14.03 24.89 4.77
N ALA A 228 -13.55 25.26 3.58
CA ALA A 228 -14.30 25.16 2.33
C ALA A 228 -13.37 24.85 1.15
N ALA A 229 -13.92 24.22 0.12
CA ALA A 229 -13.26 24.08 -1.18
C ALA A 229 -13.05 25.47 -1.82
N VAL A 230 -11.94 25.65 -2.54
CA VAL A 230 -11.66 26.87 -3.32
C VAL A 230 -12.47 26.92 -4.60
N GLY A 231 -13.02 25.78 -5.03
CA GLY A 231 -13.98 25.67 -6.12
C GLY A 231 -14.21 24.23 -6.52
N SER A 232 -14.94 24.01 -7.60
CA SER A 232 -15.26 22.68 -8.11
C SER A 232 -15.22 22.65 -9.63
N ILE A 233 -15.01 21.46 -10.16
CA ILE A 233 -15.14 21.13 -11.58
C ILE A 233 -16.12 19.97 -11.76
N TYR A 234 -16.55 19.75 -13.00
CA TYR A 234 -17.54 18.73 -13.34
C TYR A 234 -17.06 17.88 -14.51
N LEU A 235 -16.90 16.58 -14.28
CA LEU A 235 -16.56 15.59 -15.29
C LEU A 235 -17.77 15.25 -16.18
N PRO A 236 -17.55 14.73 -17.40
CA PRO A 236 -18.63 14.37 -18.31
C PRO A 236 -19.61 13.33 -17.74
N THR A 237 -19.15 12.44 -16.86
CA THR A 237 -19.98 11.42 -16.21
C THR A 237 -19.70 11.36 -14.70
N GLY A 238 -20.70 10.93 -13.92
CA GLY A 238 -20.60 10.77 -12.46
C GLY A 238 -20.03 9.42 -12.03
N GLY A 239 -20.31 9.01 -10.79
CA GLY A 239 -19.88 7.69 -10.28
C GLY A 239 -18.37 7.59 -10.03
N LEU A 240 -17.75 8.68 -9.60
CA LEU A 240 -16.30 8.80 -9.46
C LEU A 240 -15.78 7.86 -8.37
N HIS A 241 -14.75 7.09 -8.69
CA HIS A 241 -14.25 6.06 -7.78
C HIS A 241 -12.76 5.84 -8.01
N GLY A 242 -11.96 6.90 -7.97
CA GLY A 242 -10.53 6.81 -8.19
C GLY A 242 -9.97 8.15 -8.58
N ALA A 243 -8.89 8.53 -7.90
CA ALA A 243 -8.18 9.76 -8.19
C ALA A 243 -6.69 9.56 -7.90
N THR A 244 -5.81 10.17 -8.70
CA THR A 244 -4.38 10.29 -8.37
C THR A 244 -3.77 11.53 -9.01
N ALA A 245 -2.57 11.91 -8.59
CA ALA A 245 -1.78 12.97 -9.20
C ALA A 245 -0.43 12.43 -9.66
N CYS A 246 0.01 12.82 -10.85
CA CYS A 246 1.31 12.42 -11.40
C CYS A 246 1.76 13.45 -12.45
N GLN A 247 3.02 13.87 -12.41
CA GLN A 247 3.63 14.75 -13.44
C GLN A 247 2.83 16.04 -13.74
N GLY A 248 2.35 16.72 -12.69
CA GLY A 248 1.57 17.95 -12.88
C GLY A 248 0.17 17.73 -13.46
N LYS A 249 -0.31 16.49 -13.48
CA LYS A 249 -1.67 16.13 -13.88
C LYS A 249 -2.42 15.46 -12.75
N VAL A 250 -3.73 15.64 -12.75
CA VAL A 250 -4.67 14.89 -11.90
C VAL A 250 -5.48 13.96 -12.77
N PHE A 251 -5.60 12.71 -12.37
CA PHE A 251 -6.34 11.65 -13.04
C PHE A 251 -7.55 11.27 -12.20
N LEU A 252 -8.69 11.06 -12.85
CA LEU A 252 -10.00 10.83 -12.22
C LEU A 252 -10.72 9.69 -12.94
N ALA A 253 -11.42 8.85 -12.18
CA ALA A 253 -12.10 7.65 -12.70
C ALA A 253 -13.64 7.80 -12.62
N PRO A 254 -14.28 8.47 -13.59
CA PRO A 254 -15.74 8.52 -13.66
C PRO A 254 -16.32 7.19 -14.19
N ALA A 255 -17.64 7.13 -14.38
CA ALA A 255 -18.32 5.92 -14.86
C ALA A 255 -17.99 5.52 -16.31
N ASP A 256 -17.43 6.43 -17.12
CA ASP A 256 -16.98 6.18 -18.49
C ASP A 256 -15.51 6.60 -18.65
N GLY A 257 -14.63 5.62 -18.83
CA GLY A 257 -13.23 5.84 -19.14
C GLY A 257 -12.41 6.42 -17.98
N ILE A 258 -11.47 7.31 -18.32
CA ILE A 258 -10.73 8.15 -17.37
C ILE A 258 -10.76 9.61 -17.82
N CYS A 259 -10.66 10.52 -16.85
CA CYS A 259 -10.42 11.94 -17.10
C CYS A 259 -9.06 12.35 -16.56
N TRP A 260 -8.45 13.35 -17.19
CA TRP A 260 -7.26 13.99 -16.63
C TRP A 260 -7.26 15.50 -16.87
N ILE A 261 -6.51 16.20 -16.04
CA ILE A 261 -6.46 17.66 -15.99
C ILE A 261 -5.00 18.07 -15.76
N ASN A 262 -4.53 19.07 -16.51
CA ASN A 262 -3.23 19.69 -16.23
C ASN A 262 -3.40 20.72 -15.10
N VAL A 263 -2.63 20.54 -14.03
CA VAL A 263 -2.69 21.38 -12.82
C VAL A 263 -1.41 22.18 -12.59
N ASN A 264 -0.52 22.24 -13.58
CA ASN A 264 0.64 23.14 -13.61
C ASN A 264 0.20 24.59 -13.89
N LEU A 265 -0.70 25.12 -13.07
CA LEU A 265 -1.22 26.47 -13.17
C LEU A 265 -0.81 27.28 -11.93
N PRO A 266 -0.57 28.59 -12.07
CA PRO A 266 -0.27 29.44 -10.93
C PRO A 266 -1.45 29.48 -9.94
N LEU A 267 -1.14 29.53 -8.65
CA LEU A 267 -2.12 29.76 -7.59
C LEU A 267 -2.41 31.27 -7.43
N PRO A 268 -3.64 31.69 -7.12
CA PRO A 268 -4.83 30.87 -6.88
C PRO A 268 -5.39 30.28 -8.18
N LEU A 269 -5.82 29.03 -8.11
CA LEU A 269 -6.38 28.29 -9.24
C LEU A 269 -7.81 28.77 -9.55
N ASP A 270 -8.10 29.17 -10.79
CA ASP A 270 -9.47 29.32 -11.29
C ASP A 270 -9.94 27.99 -11.89
N PRO A 271 -10.90 27.27 -11.26
CA PRO A 271 -11.39 26.00 -11.76
C PRO A 271 -11.94 26.06 -13.19
N LYS A 272 -12.42 27.23 -13.64
CA LYS A 272 -12.97 27.42 -15.00
C LYS A 272 -11.90 27.36 -16.09
N LEU A 273 -10.63 27.52 -15.72
CA LEU A 273 -9.50 27.45 -16.64
C LEU A 273 -8.97 26.02 -16.80
N LEU A 274 -9.49 25.06 -16.03
CA LEU A 274 -9.05 23.67 -16.09
C LEU A 274 -9.70 22.95 -17.28
N ALA A 275 -8.89 22.61 -18.27
CA ALA A 275 -9.31 21.73 -19.35
C ALA A 275 -9.43 20.29 -18.85
N ILE A 276 -10.62 19.71 -19.02
CA ILE A 276 -10.88 18.30 -18.70
C ILE A 276 -10.73 17.49 -19.98
N HIS A 277 -9.78 16.56 -19.96
CA HIS A 277 -9.54 15.63 -21.06
C HIS A 277 -10.12 14.27 -20.72
N HIS A 278 -10.81 13.64 -21.67
CA HIS A 278 -11.40 12.30 -21.51
C HIS A 278 -10.68 11.29 -22.39
N VAL A 279 -10.47 10.08 -21.85
CA VAL A 279 -9.94 8.93 -22.58
C VAL A 279 -10.91 7.77 -22.38
N ALA A 280 -11.57 7.35 -23.46
CA ALA A 280 -12.45 6.19 -23.45
C ALA A 280 -11.64 4.90 -23.27
N LEU A 281 -12.13 3.98 -22.44
CA LEU A 281 -11.52 2.66 -22.23
C LEU A 281 -12.19 1.54 -23.06
N GLY A 282 -13.14 1.89 -23.93
CA GLY A 282 -13.96 0.92 -24.68
C GLY A 282 -15.26 0.56 -23.96
N ARG A 283 -15.92 -0.49 -24.45
CA ARG A 283 -17.25 -0.93 -23.96
C ARG A 283 -17.36 -2.46 -23.96
N VAL A 284 -18.23 -2.98 -23.08
CA VAL A 284 -18.70 -4.38 -23.08
C VAL A 284 -20.23 -4.33 -22.96
N ASP A 285 -20.94 -4.93 -23.91
CA ASP A 285 -22.41 -4.93 -23.98
C ASP A 285 -23.02 -3.52 -23.77
N ASP A 286 -22.53 -2.56 -24.55
CA ASP A 286 -22.84 -1.12 -24.50
C ASP A 286 -22.48 -0.38 -23.20
N LYS A 287 -22.03 -1.06 -22.16
CA LYS A 287 -21.57 -0.46 -20.91
C LYS A 287 -20.13 0.06 -21.07
N PRO A 288 -19.87 1.34 -20.78
CA PRO A 288 -18.51 1.86 -20.76
C PRO A 288 -17.62 1.10 -19.78
N LEU A 289 -16.39 0.84 -20.23
CA LEU A 289 -15.33 0.38 -19.36
C LEU A 289 -14.84 1.56 -18.50
N ARG A 290 -14.57 1.27 -17.23
CA ARG A 290 -14.10 2.23 -16.22
C ARG A 290 -12.98 1.62 -15.39
N THR A 291 -12.38 2.44 -14.54
CA THR A 291 -11.49 1.96 -13.47
C THR A 291 -12.02 2.34 -12.08
N GLY A 292 -11.41 1.78 -11.05
CA GLY A 292 -11.76 1.96 -9.65
C GLY A 292 -10.62 2.45 -8.76
N ALA A 293 -9.39 2.56 -9.29
CA ALA A 293 -8.22 3.06 -8.58
C ALA A 293 -7.09 3.35 -9.57
N PHE A 294 -6.12 4.15 -9.13
CA PHE A 294 -4.90 4.43 -9.87
C PHE A 294 -3.69 4.18 -8.97
N HIS A 295 -2.59 3.74 -9.59
CA HIS A 295 -1.28 3.60 -8.96
C HIS A 295 -0.25 4.33 -9.81
N THR A 296 0.82 4.82 -9.19
CA THR A 296 1.86 5.58 -9.89
C THR A 296 3.23 4.96 -9.68
N LEU A 297 4.08 5.05 -10.69
CA LEU A 297 5.50 4.72 -10.59
C LEU A 297 6.28 5.63 -11.55
N GLY A 298 7.08 6.53 -10.97
CA GLY A 298 7.78 7.57 -11.72
C GLY A 298 6.81 8.48 -12.45
N LYS A 299 6.88 8.48 -13.79
CA LYS A 299 6.02 9.30 -14.68
C LYS A 299 4.75 8.58 -15.15
N HIS A 300 4.55 7.33 -14.78
CA HIS A 300 3.46 6.52 -15.31
C HIS A 300 2.33 6.36 -14.31
N VAL A 301 1.10 6.28 -14.83
CA VAL A 301 -0.11 5.96 -14.07
C VAL A 301 -0.63 4.62 -14.57
N GLY A 302 -0.77 3.66 -13.67
CA GLY A 302 -1.33 2.33 -13.91
C GLY A 302 -2.70 2.16 -13.29
N PHE A 303 -3.57 1.38 -13.93
CA PHE A 303 -4.91 1.05 -13.47
C PHE A 303 -5.42 -0.21 -14.15
N VAL A 304 -6.54 -0.77 -13.68
CA VAL A 304 -7.19 -1.92 -14.32
C VAL A 304 -8.58 -1.55 -14.83
N THR A 305 -9.09 -2.34 -15.76
CA THR A 305 -10.45 -2.19 -16.30
C THR A 305 -11.01 -3.53 -16.76
N GLY A 306 -12.34 -3.62 -16.82
CA GLY A 306 -13.05 -4.84 -17.19
C GLY A 306 -13.04 -5.90 -16.09
N ALA A 307 -13.59 -7.06 -16.43
CA ALA A 307 -13.64 -8.27 -15.61
C ALA A 307 -13.63 -9.49 -16.54
N GLY A 308 -13.33 -10.67 -15.99
CA GLY A 308 -13.27 -11.90 -16.78
C GLY A 308 -12.40 -11.78 -18.03
N LYS A 309 -12.85 -12.34 -19.15
CA LYS A 309 -12.18 -12.26 -20.45
C LYS A 309 -11.94 -10.83 -20.99
N HIS A 310 -12.59 -9.81 -20.41
CA HIS A 310 -12.43 -8.41 -20.81
C HIS A 310 -11.47 -7.63 -19.89
N ALA A 311 -10.92 -8.28 -18.87
CA ALA A 311 -10.00 -7.67 -17.94
C ALA A 311 -8.68 -7.26 -18.63
N ALA A 312 -8.18 -6.08 -18.29
CA ALA A 312 -6.89 -5.60 -18.73
C ALA A 312 -6.24 -4.72 -17.66
N VAL A 313 -4.91 -4.75 -17.62
CA VAL A 313 -4.13 -3.70 -16.96
C VAL A 313 -3.73 -2.66 -18.00
N CYS A 314 -3.85 -1.40 -17.62
CA CYS A 314 -3.68 -0.24 -18.49
C CYS A 314 -2.67 0.73 -17.90
N PHE A 315 -1.94 1.43 -18.76
CA PHE A 315 -0.96 2.43 -18.37
C PHE A 315 -1.03 3.66 -19.28
N VAL A 316 -0.65 4.81 -18.71
CA VAL A 316 -0.42 6.06 -19.45
C VAL A 316 0.87 6.71 -18.97
N ASP A 317 1.63 7.32 -19.88
CA ASP A 317 2.77 8.18 -19.55
C ASP A 317 2.26 9.60 -19.24
N ALA A 318 2.22 9.96 -17.96
CA ALA A 318 1.74 11.26 -17.51
C ALA A 318 2.68 12.42 -17.85
N SER A 319 3.90 12.18 -18.36
CA SER A 319 4.75 13.26 -18.87
C SER A 319 4.30 13.79 -20.23
N GLN A 320 3.54 13.00 -21.00
CA GLN A 320 3.10 13.39 -22.33
C GLN A 320 1.99 14.45 -22.29
N SER A 321 1.93 15.31 -23.30
CA SER A 321 0.84 16.29 -23.46
C SER A 321 -0.46 15.62 -23.93
N GLN A 322 -0.34 14.58 -24.75
CA GLN A 322 -1.42 13.69 -25.16
C GLN A 322 -1.14 12.30 -24.62
N LEU A 323 -2.12 11.72 -23.93
CA LEU A 323 -1.95 10.39 -23.35
C LEU A 323 -2.12 9.32 -24.43
N ASP A 324 -1.16 8.40 -24.47
CA ASP A 324 -1.25 7.15 -25.20
C ASP A 324 -1.64 6.04 -24.22
N LEU A 325 -2.70 5.30 -24.53
CA LEU A 325 -3.20 4.23 -23.66
C LEU A 325 -2.52 2.92 -24.02
N ILE A 326 -1.68 2.44 -23.11
CA ILE A 326 -1.10 1.10 -23.19
C ILE A 326 -2.08 0.14 -22.51
N ARG A 327 -2.40 -0.97 -23.17
CA ARG A 327 -3.31 -2.00 -22.63
C ARG A 327 -2.68 -3.38 -22.76
N VAL A 328 -2.59 -4.09 -21.64
CA VAL A 328 -2.17 -5.49 -21.57
C VAL A 328 -3.38 -6.34 -21.13
N PRO A 329 -3.97 -7.15 -22.04
CA PRO A 329 -5.07 -8.05 -21.69
C PRO A 329 -4.65 -9.08 -20.64
N LEU A 330 -5.52 -9.32 -19.65
CA LEU A 330 -5.30 -10.32 -18.61
C LEU A 330 -6.02 -11.63 -18.98
N LYS A 331 -5.38 -12.78 -18.73
CA LYS A 331 -6.01 -14.09 -18.92
C LYS A 331 -6.77 -14.45 -17.65
N MET A 332 -8.00 -13.99 -17.55
CA MET A 332 -8.81 -14.07 -16.34
C MET A 332 -10.07 -14.91 -16.56
N ALA A 333 -10.43 -15.71 -15.56
CA ALA A 333 -11.67 -16.49 -15.55
C ALA A 333 -12.89 -15.56 -15.45
N ASP A 334 -14.03 -15.93 -16.03
CA ASP A 334 -15.18 -15.02 -16.22
C ASP A 334 -15.70 -14.39 -14.92
N ASP A 335 -15.69 -15.13 -13.80
CA ASP A 335 -16.16 -14.65 -12.50
C ASP A 335 -15.09 -13.90 -11.69
N ASN A 336 -13.86 -13.79 -12.19
CA ASN A 336 -12.78 -13.06 -11.53
C ASN A 336 -12.78 -11.57 -11.90
N ARG A 337 -12.24 -10.77 -10.98
CA ARG A 337 -12.00 -9.34 -11.18
C ARG A 337 -10.53 -8.99 -10.89
N PRO A 338 -9.93 -8.07 -11.67
CA PRO A 338 -8.58 -7.61 -11.37
C PRO A 338 -8.58 -6.67 -10.16
N THR A 339 -7.63 -6.86 -9.25
CA THR A 339 -7.29 -5.84 -8.25
C THR A 339 -6.55 -4.67 -8.88
N GLY A 340 -6.47 -3.54 -8.16
CA GLY A 340 -5.62 -2.42 -8.57
C GLY A 340 -4.15 -2.88 -8.74
N PRO A 341 -3.43 -2.42 -9.77
CA PRO A 341 -2.09 -2.90 -10.02
C PRO A 341 -1.11 -2.33 -8.99
N ALA A 342 -0.44 -3.20 -8.23
CA ALA A 342 0.67 -2.77 -7.39
C ALA A 342 1.93 -2.65 -8.25
N LEU A 343 2.53 -1.45 -8.29
CA LEU A 343 3.66 -1.13 -9.15
C LEU A 343 4.95 -1.07 -8.33
N VAL A 344 6.03 -1.67 -8.84
CA VAL A 344 7.32 -1.66 -8.15
C VAL A 344 8.47 -1.57 -9.15
N GLN A 345 9.55 -0.90 -8.74
CA GLN A 345 10.84 -1.00 -9.40
C GLN A 345 11.72 -1.98 -8.60
N PRO A 346 11.93 -3.21 -9.09
CA PRO A 346 12.86 -4.13 -8.45
C PRO A 346 14.28 -3.55 -8.47
N ARG A 347 15.11 -3.97 -7.50
CA ARG A 347 16.54 -3.60 -7.43
C ARG A 347 17.30 -3.92 -8.71
N LYS A 348 16.86 -4.96 -9.43
CA LYS A 348 17.40 -5.38 -10.72
C LYS A 348 16.27 -5.85 -11.62
N GLY A 349 16.30 -5.42 -12.88
CA GLY A 349 15.30 -5.80 -13.87
C GLY A 349 14.36 -4.65 -14.22
N PRO A 350 13.41 -4.90 -15.12
CA PRO A 350 12.40 -3.91 -15.49
C PRO A 350 11.43 -3.65 -14.33
N PRO A 351 10.73 -2.49 -14.33
CA PRO A 351 9.61 -2.27 -13.44
C PRO A 351 8.52 -3.33 -13.66
N LEU A 352 7.78 -3.65 -12.60
CA LEU A 352 6.76 -4.70 -12.58
C LEU A 352 5.40 -4.16 -12.14
N ALA A 353 4.32 -4.74 -12.66
CA ALA A 353 2.99 -4.63 -12.08
C ALA A 353 2.49 -5.99 -11.60
N PHE A 354 1.89 -6.01 -10.42
CA PHE A 354 1.26 -7.16 -9.79
C PHE A 354 -0.25 -6.96 -9.81
N VAL A 355 -0.99 -7.90 -10.40
CA VAL A 355 -2.46 -7.86 -10.49
C VAL A 355 -3.04 -9.18 -10.02
N PHE A 356 -3.82 -9.15 -8.94
CA PHE A 356 -4.50 -10.34 -8.45
C PHE A 356 -5.84 -10.54 -9.14
N HIS A 357 -6.23 -11.79 -9.28
CA HIS A 357 -7.48 -12.23 -9.88
C HIS A 357 -8.41 -12.68 -8.75
N ASP A 358 -9.14 -11.73 -8.18
CA ASP A 358 -9.94 -11.92 -6.98
C ASP A 358 -11.39 -12.30 -7.32
N HIS A 359 -12.05 -12.96 -6.36
CA HIS A 359 -13.47 -13.22 -6.40
C HIS A 359 -14.04 -13.42 -4.98
N PRO A 360 -15.38 -13.35 -4.81
CA PRO A 360 -16.05 -13.75 -3.57
C PRO A 360 -15.76 -15.20 -3.18
N ALA A 361 -15.88 -15.51 -1.90
CA ALA A 361 -15.52 -16.82 -1.33
C ALA A 361 -16.35 -18.01 -1.85
N ASP A 362 -17.57 -17.74 -2.32
CA ASP A 362 -18.52 -18.70 -2.87
C ASP A 362 -18.32 -18.99 -4.37
N VAL A 363 -17.42 -18.26 -5.03
CA VAL A 363 -17.07 -18.48 -6.44
C VAL A 363 -15.97 -19.54 -6.54
N GLU A 364 -16.21 -20.59 -7.33
CA GLU A 364 -15.21 -21.60 -7.65
C GLU A 364 -14.41 -21.20 -8.90
N ALA A 365 -13.40 -20.34 -8.70
CA ALA A 365 -12.44 -19.96 -9.71
C ALA A 365 -11.01 -20.00 -9.16
N PRO A 366 -9.98 -20.11 -10.01
CA PRO A 366 -8.61 -20.03 -9.54
C PRO A 366 -8.27 -18.59 -9.13
N ASN A 367 -7.68 -18.43 -7.94
CA ASN A 367 -7.01 -17.18 -7.58
C ASN A 367 -5.61 -17.20 -8.18
N ARG A 368 -5.27 -16.12 -8.89
CA ARG A 368 -3.98 -15.97 -9.57
C ARG A 368 -3.39 -14.59 -9.34
N LEU A 369 -2.06 -14.53 -9.36
CA LEU A 369 -1.30 -13.32 -9.49
C LEU A 369 -0.70 -13.26 -10.91
N THR A 370 -1.05 -12.23 -11.66
CA THR A 370 -0.40 -11.90 -12.94
C THR A 370 0.69 -10.85 -12.71
N ILE A 371 1.90 -11.14 -13.18
CA ILE A 371 3.05 -10.24 -13.15
C ILE A 371 3.35 -9.76 -14.56
N VAL A 372 3.35 -8.44 -14.73
CA VAL A 372 3.60 -7.77 -16.01
C VAL A 372 4.97 -7.07 -15.94
N GLU A 373 5.85 -7.35 -16.90
CA GLU A 373 7.03 -6.53 -17.16
C GLU A 373 6.59 -5.26 -17.86
N LEU A 374 6.92 -4.10 -17.29
CA LEU A 374 6.44 -2.81 -17.79
C LEU A 374 7.35 -2.21 -18.86
N ASP A 375 8.67 -2.41 -18.75
CA ASP A 375 9.68 -1.88 -19.69
C ASP A 375 10.76 -2.95 -19.98
N PRO A 376 10.40 -4.06 -20.66
CA PRO A 376 11.33 -5.15 -20.86
C PRO A 376 12.55 -4.79 -21.73
N ASN A 377 12.43 -3.86 -22.67
CA ASN A 377 13.55 -3.40 -23.50
C ASN A 377 14.41 -2.30 -22.84
N ARG A 378 13.94 -1.70 -21.74
CA ARG A 378 14.61 -0.65 -20.94
C ARG A 378 14.79 0.68 -21.67
N ASP A 379 13.83 1.05 -22.51
CA ASP A 379 13.84 2.33 -23.21
C ASP A 379 13.10 3.45 -22.46
N GLY A 380 12.50 3.14 -21.29
CA GLY A 380 11.73 4.07 -20.46
C GLY A 380 10.30 4.33 -20.96
N SER A 381 9.89 3.67 -22.05
CA SER A 381 8.52 3.54 -22.52
C SER A 381 7.92 2.24 -22.02
N TRP A 382 6.62 2.22 -21.75
CA TRP A 382 5.93 0.99 -21.36
C TRP A 382 5.14 0.35 -22.49
N LYS A 383 5.40 0.76 -23.75
CA LYS A 383 4.62 0.30 -24.91
C LYS A 383 4.82 -1.18 -25.23
N ASP A 384 5.95 -1.76 -24.82
CA ASP A 384 6.26 -3.18 -24.95
C ASP A 384 5.94 -3.99 -23.68
N ALA A 385 5.16 -3.40 -22.75
CA ALA A 385 4.70 -4.08 -21.55
C ALA A 385 3.98 -5.39 -21.88
N ARG A 386 4.27 -6.44 -21.12
CA ARG A 386 3.75 -7.79 -21.38
C ARG A 386 3.69 -8.65 -20.12
N ILE A 387 2.77 -9.60 -20.12
CA ILE A 387 2.71 -10.62 -19.06
C ILE A 387 4.01 -11.41 -19.10
N ALA A 388 4.70 -11.44 -17.95
CA ALA A 388 5.92 -12.22 -17.78
C ALA A 388 5.66 -13.53 -17.04
N GLN A 389 4.71 -13.55 -16.11
CA GLN A 389 4.43 -14.72 -15.30
C GLN A 389 3.01 -14.69 -14.74
N GLU A 390 2.43 -15.87 -14.56
CA GLU A 390 1.22 -16.08 -13.76
C GLU A 390 1.55 -17.10 -12.68
N LEU A 391 1.07 -16.84 -11.46
CA LEU A 391 1.24 -17.69 -10.30
C LEU A 391 -0.12 -18.03 -9.74
N ASP A 392 -0.35 -19.30 -9.40
CA ASP A 392 -1.47 -19.65 -8.53
C ASP A 392 -1.16 -19.13 -7.12
N VAL A 393 -2.14 -18.52 -6.48
CA VAL A 393 -2.05 -17.99 -5.12
C VAL A 393 -3.14 -18.58 -4.24
N GLY A 394 -3.07 -18.33 -2.93
CA GLY A 394 -4.11 -18.77 -2.01
C GLY A 394 -5.45 -18.09 -2.29
N LYS A 395 -6.50 -18.47 -1.58
CA LYS A 395 -7.85 -17.95 -1.81
C LYS A 395 -7.97 -16.48 -1.38
N SER A 396 -8.68 -15.68 -2.18
CA SER A 396 -9.31 -14.45 -1.73
C SER A 396 -10.61 -14.76 -0.97
N ARG A 397 -11.20 -13.76 -0.32
CA ARG A 397 -12.46 -13.90 0.44
C ARG A 397 -13.28 -12.62 0.33
N VAL A 398 -13.46 -12.12 -0.89
CA VAL A 398 -13.96 -10.77 -1.13
C VAL A 398 -15.39 -10.59 -0.60
N VAL A 399 -15.58 -9.60 0.27
CA VAL A 399 -16.87 -9.11 0.73
C VAL A 399 -16.81 -7.58 0.80
N GLY A 400 -17.56 -6.91 -0.07
CA GLY A 400 -17.53 -5.44 -0.16
C GLY A 400 -16.14 -4.92 -0.54
N HIS A 401 -15.49 -4.18 0.37
CA HIS A 401 -14.13 -3.64 0.19
C HIS A 401 -13.04 -4.47 0.90
N SER A 402 -13.41 -5.59 1.52
CA SER A 402 -12.50 -6.42 2.32
C SER A 402 -12.27 -7.79 1.68
N GLY A 403 -11.25 -8.51 2.13
CA GLY A 403 -10.96 -9.87 1.69
C GLY A 403 -10.30 -9.98 0.31
N HIS A 404 -9.80 -8.86 -0.22
CA HIS A 404 -8.95 -8.80 -1.40
C HIS A 404 -7.52 -9.23 -1.09
N HIS A 405 -6.83 -9.81 -2.07
CA HIS A 405 -5.38 -9.94 -2.01
C HIS A 405 -4.73 -8.55 -1.97
N HIS A 406 -3.70 -8.37 -1.14
CA HIS A 406 -2.89 -7.15 -1.11
C HIS A 406 -1.41 -7.51 -1.12
N VAL A 407 -0.58 -6.70 -1.80
CA VAL A 407 0.87 -6.87 -1.87
C VAL A 407 1.56 -5.56 -1.52
N ASP A 408 2.67 -5.65 -0.80
CA ASP A 408 3.60 -4.53 -0.63
C ASP A 408 5.05 -5.00 -0.76
N PHE A 409 5.98 -4.05 -0.90
CA PHE A 409 7.37 -4.30 -1.27
C PHE A 409 8.33 -3.72 -0.24
N ASP A 410 9.48 -4.38 -0.04
CA ASP A 410 10.54 -3.80 0.77
C ASP A 410 11.14 -2.56 0.08
N ALA A 411 11.70 -1.65 0.89
CA ALA A 411 12.24 -0.40 0.37
C ALA A 411 13.46 -0.60 -0.55
N ASP A 412 14.14 -1.75 -0.46
CA ASP A 412 15.26 -2.09 -1.33
C ASP A 412 14.83 -2.70 -2.69
N GLY A 413 13.54 -2.96 -2.92
CA GLY A 413 13.01 -3.58 -4.14
C GLY A 413 13.51 -5.01 -4.37
N ARG A 414 13.72 -5.78 -3.31
CA ARG A 414 14.18 -7.17 -3.34
C ARG A 414 13.05 -8.17 -3.17
N TYR A 415 12.06 -7.82 -2.35
CA TYR A 415 11.04 -8.73 -1.87
C TYR A 415 9.65 -8.11 -2.00
N ALA A 416 8.68 -8.96 -2.32
CA ALA A 416 7.27 -8.67 -2.18
C ALA A 416 6.70 -9.55 -1.06
N VAL A 417 5.74 -9.01 -0.31
CA VAL A 417 4.92 -9.78 0.62
C VAL A 417 3.46 -9.57 0.27
N PHE A 418 2.68 -10.63 0.19
CA PHE A 418 1.25 -10.53 -0.11
C PHE A 418 0.39 -11.43 0.76
N THR A 419 -0.88 -11.06 0.87
CA THR A 419 -1.87 -11.72 1.73
C THR A 419 -2.75 -12.67 0.92
N ASN A 420 -3.14 -13.79 1.54
CA ASN A 420 -4.20 -14.69 1.06
C ASN A 420 -5.33 -14.74 2.10
N PRO A 421 -6.31 -13.82 2.02
CA PRO A 421 -7.34 -13.66 3.07
C PRO A 421 -8.17 -14.91 3.33
N GLY A 422 -8.49 -15.69 2.29
CA GLY A 422 -9.30 -16.91 2.41
C GLY A 422 -8.56 -18.10 3.02
N ASP A 423 -7.22 -18.12 2.92
CA ASP A 423 -6.40 -19.22 3.44
C ASP A 423 -5.71 -18.88 4.78
N GLY A 424 -5.73 -17.60 5.18
CA GLY A 424 -5.08 -17.13 6.40
C GLY A 424 -3.56 -17.18 6.31
N THR A 425 -2.99 -16.88 5.13
CA THR A 425 -1.54 -16.98 4.87
C THR A 425 -0.94 -15.67 4.33
N LEU A 426 0.36 -15.50 4.58
CA LEU A 426 1.22 -14.49 3.96
C LEU A 426 2.26 -15.18 3.09
N VAL A 427 2.53 -14.63 1.92
CA VAL A 427 3.51 -15.16 0.98
C VAL A 427 4.64 -14.15 0.79
N LEU A 428 5.87 -14.61 0.94
CA LEU A 428 7.09 -13.85 0.68
C LEU A 428 7.69 -14.28 -0.65
N MET A 429 8.04 -13.32 -1.50
CA MET A 429 8.48 -13.54 -2.87
C MET A 429 9.74 -12.74 -3.19
N ASP A 430 10.65 -13.34 -3.97
CA ASP A 430 11.82 -12.65 -4.55
C ASP A 430 11.39 -11.89 -5.81
N LEU A 431 11.59 -10.57 -5.85
CA LEU A 431 11.18 -9.73 -6.98
C LEU A 431 12.03 -9.94 -8.24
N VAL A 432 13.31 -10.31 -8.07
CA VAL A 432 14.25 -10.49 -9.19
C VAL A 432 14.04 -11.85 -9.84
N ARG A 433 13.92 -12.90 -9.02
CA ARG A 433 13.70 -14.27 -9.50
C ARG A 433 12.23 -14.55 -9.83
N ARG A 434 11.33 -13.70 -9.33
CA ARG A 434 9.87 -13.86 -9.43
C ARG A 434 9.42 -15.24 -8.94
N SER A 435 9.91 -15.61 -7.77
CA SER A 435 9.64 -16.90 -7.14
C SER A 435 9.21 -16.73 -5.70
N VAL A 436 8.20 -17.49 -5.28
CA VAL A 436 7.84 -17.63 -3.87
C VAL A 436 9.01 -18.20 -3.09
N LEU A 437 9.36 -17.56 -1.99
CA LEU A 437 10.43 -17.96 -1.06
C LEU A 437 9.87 -18.69 0.15
N ALA A 438 8.73 -18.22 0.66
CA ALA A 438 8.09 -18.78 1.84
C ALA A 438 6.59 -18.46 1.85
N GLU A 439 5.85 -19.33 2.52
CA GLU A 439 4.46 -19.10 2.91
C GLU A 439 4.35 -19.29 4.43
N ALA A 440 3.66 -18.37 5.10
CA ALA A 440 3.47 -18.38 6.54
C ALA A 440 1.98 -18.38 6.86
N ARG A 441 1.53 -19.37 7.64
CA ARG A 441 0.16 -19.39 8.15
C ARG A 441 0.06 -18.45 9.35
N VAL A 442 -0.79 -17.43 9.22
CA VAL A 442 -1.00 -16.39 10.23
C VAL A 442 -2.39 -16.47 10.88
N GLY A 443 -3.30 -17.28 10.31
CA GLY A 443 -4.67 -17.39 10.78
C GLY A 443 -5.51 -16.17 10.41
N GLY A 444 -6.76 -16.16 10.88
CA GLY A 444 -7.71 -15.09 10.59
C GLY A 444 -7.86 -14.83 9.09
N ALA A 445 -8.04 -13.57 8.73
CA ALA A 445 -8.12 -13.12 7.35
C ALA A 445 -7.18 -11.94 7.11
N PRO A 446 -5.90 -12.20 6.79
CA PRO A 446 -4.94 -11.14 6.51
C PRO A 446 -5.38 -10.40 5.26
N SER A 447 -5.61 -9.09 5.35
CA SER A 447 -6.11 -8.25 4.25
C SER A 447 -5.05 -7.26 3.77
N GLN A 448 -5.17 -5.98 4.14
CA GLN A 448 -4.18 -4.94 3.83
C GLN A 448 -2.84 -5.32 4.46
N ILE A 449 -1.75 -5.05 3.73
CA ILE A 449 -0.38 -5.26 4.20
C ILE A 449 0.49 -4.05 3.84
N VAL A 450 1.35 -3.63 4.76
CA VAL A 450 2.35 -2.59 4.55
C VAL A 450 3.71 -3.11 4.98
N ALA A 451 4.69 -3.03 4.09
CA ALA A 451 6.10 -3.33 4.33
C ALA A 451 6.86 -2.02 4.62
N VAL A 452 7.64 -2.03 5.69
CA VAL A 452 8.43 -0.89 6.14
C VAL A 452 9.91 -1.27 6.23
N GLY A 453 10.72 -0.46 5.57
CA GLY A 453 12.17 -0.55 5.57
C GLY A 453 12.77 -1.50 4.56
N GLY A 454 14.09 -1.51 4.54
CA GLY A 454 14.93 -2.33 3.69
C GLY A 454 16.00 -3.03 4.52
N ARG A 455 17.03 -3.57 3.85
CA ARG A 455 18.04 -4.38 4.54
C ARG A 455 18.74 -3.57 5.64
N ALA A 456 18.67 -4.09 6.88
CA ALA A 456 19.33 -3.49 8.04
C ALA A 456 20.83 -3.32 7.79
N THR A 457 21.32 -2.11 8.01
CA THR A 457 22.75 -1.77 7.91
C THR A 457 23.48 -2.16 9.19
N LYS A 458 24.79 -2.47 9.06
CA LYS A 458 25.65 -2.57 10.25
C LYS A 458 25.98 -1.14 10.66
N ASP A 459 25.78 -0.82 11.93
CA ASP A 459 26.40 0.37 12.53
C ASP A 459 27.94 0.27 12.51
#